data_AF-A0A3D3ZFH3-F1
#
_entry.id   AF-A0A3D3ZFH3-F1
#
_cell.length_a   1.000
_cell.length_b   1.000
_cell.length_c   1.000
_cell.angle_alpha   90.00
_cell.angle_beta   90.00
_cell.angle_gamma   90.00
#
_symmetry.space_group_name_H-M   'P 1'
#
loop_
_entity.id
_entity.type
_entity.pdbx_description
1 polymer ?
#
loop_
_entity_poly.entity_id
_entity_poly.type
_entity_poly.pdbx_seq_one_letter_code
_entity_poly.pdbx_strand_id
1 'polypeptide(L)'
;VEASIIGTFTDNQRLVVSYQGTTVADLDMHFLHDGRPGRTLEAVWTRTGWMAYTWDSSSHTSTYMHDDRGATHYAPTLLALLSHPTIASKEAVIRRYDHEVQGATVLKPLVGRAGNGPGDAAV
;
A
#
# COMPACT_ATOMS: atom_id res chain seq x y z
N VAL A 1 11.59 30.36 5.99
CA VAL A 1 12.29 29.14 6.44
C VAL A 1 13.46 29.57 7.29
N GLU A 2 13.66 28.96 8.45
CA GLU A 2 14.83 29.20 9.29
C GLU A 2 15.91 28.15 9.00
N ALA A 3 17.18 28.56 9.06
CA ALA A 3 18.32 27.69 8.86
C ALA A 3 19.35 27.94 9.96
N SER A 4 19.89 26.87 10.52
CA SER A 4 20.87 26.90 11.60
C SER A 4 22.04 25.97 11.28
N ILE A 5 23.25 26.40 11.61
CA ILE A 5 24.45 25.58 11.50
C ILE A 5 24.47 24.62 12.69
N ILE A 6 24.42 23.32 12.42
CA ILE A 6 24.40 22.27 13.46
C ILE A 6 25.71 21.48 13.55
N GLY A 7 26.68 21.78 12.68
CA GLY A 7 27.97 21.08 12.66
C GLY A 7 28.77 21.34 11.40
N THR A 8 29.86 20.59 11.26
CA THR A 8 30.80 20.65 10.14
C THR A 8 31.14 19.24 9.68
N PHE A 9 31.43 19.06 8.40
CA PHE A 9 32.02 17.82 7.91
C PHE A 9 33.49 17.74 8.27
N THR A 10 33.92 16.55 8.65
CA THR A 10 35.32 16.18 8.89
C THR A 10 35.71 15.05 7.93
N ASP A 11 37.01 14.79 7.81
CA ASP A 11 37.58 13.71 6.98
C ASP A 11 38.01 12.48 7.81
N ASN A 12 37.79 12.52 9.12
CA ASN A 12 38.25 11.51 10.08
C ASN A 12 37.30 10.30 10.24
N GLN A 13 36.22 10.23 9.46
CA GLN A 13 35.26 9.12 9.46
C GLN A 13 34.62 8.83 10.84
N ARG A 14 34.40 9.86 11.67
CA ARG A 14 33.70 9.71 12.97
C ARG A 14 32.51 10.66 13.09
N LEU A 15 31.45 10.18 13.75
CA LEU A 15 30.35 11.00 14.22
C LEU A 15 30.64 11.45 15.65
N VAL A 16 30.90 12.75 15.82
CA VAL A 16 31.06 13.38 17.14
C VAL A 16 29.88 14.29 17.41
N VAL A 17 29.16 14.05 18.51
CA VAL A 17 28.05 14.90 18.97
C VAL A 17 28.44 15.53 20.30
N SER A 18 28.29 16.84 20.41
CA SER A 18 28.55 17.58 21.64
C SER A 18 27.31 18.30 22.16
N TYR A 19 27.22 18.42 23.48
CA TYR A 19 26.20 19.20 24.18
C TYR A 19 26.88 20.05 25.24
N GLN A 20 26.68 21.37 25.18
CA GLN A 20 27.32 22.34 26.10
C GLN A 20 28.85 22.13 26.23
N GLY A 21 29.52 21.86 25.10
CA GLY A 21 30.96 21.62 25.05
C GLY A 21 31.40 20.22 25.51
N THR A 22 30.50 19.37 25.97
CA THR A 22 30.79 17.98 26.36
C THR A 22 30.49 17.04 25.20
N THR A 23 31.44 16.19 24.81
CA THR A 23 31.18 15.12 23.83
C THR A 23 30.24 14.08 24.45
N VAL A 24 29.07 13.88 23.85
CA VAL A 24 28.03 12.93 24.29
C VAL A 24 27.90 11.70 23.39
N ALA A 25 28.43 11.75 22.18
CA ALA A 25 28.58 10.58 21.32
C ALA A 25 29.86 10.72 20.49
N ASP A 26 30.56 9.60 20.30
CA ASP A 26 31.75 9.52 19.47
C ASP A 26 31.85 8.13 18.83
N LEU A 27 31.40 8.04 17.58
CA LEU A 27 31.16 6.76 16.90
C LEU A 27 31.94 6.67 15.60
N ASP A 28 32.49 5.50 15.33
CA ASP A 28 33.08 5.18 14.03
C ASP A 28 31.99 5.10 12.94
N MET A 29 32.19 5.77 11.80
CA MET A 29 31.18 5.83 10.73
C MET A 29 30.99 4.47 10.04
N HIS A 30 32.06 3.66 9.91
CA HIS A 30 31.94 2.31 9.35
C HIS A 30 31.11 1.42 10.29
N PHE A 31 31.33 1.47 11.60
CA PHE A 31 30.48 0.77 12.55
C PHE A 31 29.02 1.26 12.50
N LEU A 32 28.78 2.57 12.39
CA LEU A 32 27.42 3.12 12.32
C LEU A 32 26.65 2.64 11.07
N HIS A 33 27.32 2.57 9.92
CA HIS A 33 26.69 2.20 8.65
C HIS A 33 26.71 0.69 8.36
N ASP A 34 27.82 0.02 8.68
CA ASP A 34 28.11 -1.36 8.29
C ASP A 34 28.30 -2.31 9.48
N GLY A 35 28.18 -1.81 10.72
CA GLY A 35 28.40 -2.61 11.93
C GLY A 35 27.27 -3.59 12.27
N ARG A 36 26.10 -3.49 11.60
CA ARG A 36 24.98 -4.42 11.83
C ARG A 36 25.15 -5.68 10.96
N PRO A 37 25.28 -6.88 11.56
CA PRO A 37 25.37 -8.12 10.80
C PRO A 37 24.15 -8.34 9.90
N GLY A 38 24.39 -8.83 8.69
CA GLY A 38 23.32 -9.25 7.79
C GLY A 38 22.53 -10.41 8.39
N ARG A 39 21.20 -10.35 8.29
CA ARG A 39 20.34 -11.46 8.73
C ARG A 39 20.24 -12.50 7.61
N THR A 40 20.77 -13.70 7.85
CA THR A 40 20.49 -14.87 7.01
C THR A 40 19.21 -15.54 7.49
N LEU A 41 18.26 -15.73 6.57
CA LEU A 41 17.00 -16.41 6.84
C LEU A 41 16.92 -17.68 6.01
N GLU A 42 16.43 -18.76 6.62
CA GLU A 42 16.09 -19.99 5.91
C GLU A 42 14.68 -19.86 5.33
N ALA A 43 14.57 -19.95 4.00
CA ALA A 43 13.28 -19.95 3.32
C ALA A 43 12.74 -21.38 3.26
N VAL A 44 11.69 -21.66 4.01
CA VAL A 44 10.96 -22.93 3.94
C VAL A 44 9.64 -22.70 3.24
N TRP A 45 9.44 -23.34 2.08
CA TRP A 45 8.14 -23.37 1.44
C TRP A 45 7.26 -24.40 2.17
N THR A 46 6.25 -23.90 2.85
CA THR A 46 5.16 -24.73 3.34
C THR A 46 4.00 -24.55 2.38
N ARG A 47 3.55 -25.64 1.74
CA ARG A 47 2.23 -25.65 1.12
C ARG A 47 1.24 -25.39 2.24
N THR A 48 0.81 -24.14 2.42
CA THR A 48 -0.43 -23.89 3.14
C THR A 48 -1.43 -24.76 2.42
N GLY A 49 -2.02 -25.71 3.15
CA GLY A 49 -3.21 -26.37 2.67
C GLY A 49 -4.11 -25.22 2.28
N TRP A 50 -4.22 -24.96 0.98
CA TRP A 50 -5.52 -24.61 0.47
C TRP A 50 -6.34 -25.71 1.11
N MET A 51 -7.17 -25.36 2.11
CA MET A 51 -8.46 -26.01 2.16
C MET A 51 -8.81 -25.99 0.70
N ALA A 52 -8.75 -27.16 0.07
CA ALA A 52 -9.45 -27.31 -1.16
C ALA A 52 -10.77 -26.68 -0.74
N TYR A 53 -11.10 -25.53 -1.33
CA TYR A 53 -12.46 -25.35 -1.69
C TYR A 53 -12.67 -26.59 -2.57
N THR A 54 -12.92 -27.75 -1.93
CA THR A 54 -13.88 -28.71 -2.37
C THR A 54 -15.00 -27.75 -2.64
N TRP A 55 -15.09 -27.40 -3.92
CA TRP A 55 -16.27 -26.78 -4.45
C TRP A 55 -17.32 -27.81 -4.10
N ASP A 56 -17.82 -27.68 -2.88
CA ASP A 56 -18.88 -28.48 -2.39
C ASP A 56 -20.05 -27.86 -3.12
N SER A 57 -20.29 -28.43 -4.29
CA SER A 57 -21.44 -28.14 -5.14
C SER A 57 -22.74 -28.22 -4.34
N SER A 58 -22.71 -28.81 -3.13
CA SER A 58 -23.82 -28.94 -2.18
C SER A 58 -23.87 -27.88 -1.06
N SER A 59 -22.79 -27.14 -0.73
CA SER A 59 -22.84 -26.06 0.29
C SER A 59 -22.87 -24.65 -0.30
N HIS A 60 -22.52 -24.51 -1.57
CA HIS A 60 -23.16 -23.47 -2.38
C HIS A 60 -24.42 -24.08 -2.99
N THR A 61 -25.46 -24.22 -2.18
CA THR A 61 -26.76 -23.78 -2.68
C THR A 61 -26.62 -22.29 -2.93
N SER A 62 -25.90 -21.92 -4.00
CA SER A 62 -26.31 -20.78 -4.77
C SER A 62 -27.76 -21.11 -5.07
N THR A 63 -28.66 -20.49 -4.30
CA THR A 63 -29.93 -20.11 -4.84
C THR A 63 -29.61 -19.11 -5.96
N TYR A 64 -28.96 -19.57 -7.04
CA TYR A 64 -29.36 -19.18 -8.35
C TYR A 64 -30.82 -19.61 -8.34
N MET A 65 -31.70 -18.66 -7.99
CA MET A 65 -33.11 -18.79 -8.29
C MET A 65 -33.14 -18.93 -9.81
N HIS A 66 -32.99 -20.16 -10.29
CA HIS A 66 -33.54 -20.52 -11.57
C HIS A 66 -35.05 -20.40 -11.31
N ASP A 67 -35.65 -19.33 -11.81
CA ASP A 67 -37.06 -19.41 -12.19
C ASP A 67 -37.24 -20.70 -13.01
N ASP A 68 -38.41 -21.32 -12.95
CA ASP A 68 -38.80 -22.53 -13.70
C ASP A 68 -38.55 -22.40 -15.23
N ARG A 69 -38.16 -21.21 -15.68
CA ARG A 69 -37.74 -20.80 -17.04
C ARG A 69 -36.23 -20.86 -17.33
N GLY A 70 -35.38 -21.24 -16.38
CA GLY A 70 -33.93 -21.44 -16.61
C GLY A 70 -33.07 -20.18 -16.70
N ALA A 71 -33.57 -18.99 -16.32
CA ALA A 71 -32.81 -17.75 -16.36
C ALA A 71 -31.90 -17.60 -15.13
N THR A 72 -30.59 -17.44 -15.32
CA THR A 72 -29.64 -17.12 -14.24
C THR A 72 -29.81 -15.67 -13.78
N HIS A 73 -30.15 -15.45 -12.51
CA HIS A 73 -30.24 -14.12 -11.91
C HIS A 73 -28.85 -13.59 -11.49
N TYR A 74 -28.20 -12.83 -12.38
CA TYR A 74 -26.90 -12.18 -12.09
C TYR A 74 -27.00 -10.94 -11.19
N ALA A 75 -28.18 -10.35 -11.06
CA ALA A 75 -28.41 -9.13 -10.27
C ALA A 75 -27.87 -9.22 -8.82
N PRO A 76 -28.21 -10.23 -8.00
CA PRO A 76 -27.69 -10.33 -6.64
C PRO A 76 -26.17 -10.51 -6.59
N THR A 77 -25.59 -11.33 -7.47
CA THR A 77 -24.14 -11.53 -7.56
C THR A 77 -23.42 -10.24 -7.94
N LEU A 78 -23.95 -9.49 -8.91
CA LEU A 78 -23.39 -8.20 -9.32
C LEU A 78 -23.42 -7.19 -8.17
N LEU A 79 -24.54 -7.10 -7.44
CA LEU A 79 -24.63 -6.21 -6.27
C LEU A 79 -23.65 -6.60 -5.16
N ALA A 80 -23.44 -7.90 -4.91
CA ALA A 80 -22.45 -8.39 -3.97
C ALA A 80 -21.01 -8.07 -4.40
N LEU A 81 -20.70 -8.17 -5.69
CA LEU A 81 -19.39 -7.79 -6.22
C LEU A 81 -19.17 -6.28 -6.13
N LEU A 82 -20.16 -5.46 -6.50
CA LEU A 82 -20.06 -4.00 -6.44
C LEU A 82 -19.96 -3.46 -5.00
N SER A 83 -20.48 -4.17 -4.00
CA SER A 83 -20.34 -3.80 -2.59
C SER A 83 -19.03 -4.28 -1.96
N HIS A 84 -18.31 -5.20 -2.60
CA HIS A 84 -17.07 -5.76 -2.05
C HIS A 84 -15.98 -4.68 -1.92
N PRO A 85 -15.33 -4.49 -0.76
CA PRO A 85 -14.39 -3.38 -0.54
C PRO A 85 -13.24 -3.28 -1.56
N THR A 86 -12.76 -4.40 -2.09
CA THR A 86 -11.73 -4.42 -3.15
C THR A 86 -12.25 -3.83 -4.47
N ILE A 87 -13.53 -4.03 -4.81
CA ILE A 87 -14.13 -3.65 -6.09
C ILE A 87 -14.85 -2.29 -6.00
N ALA A 88 -15.55 -2.04 -4.90
CA ALA A 88 -16.35 -0.85 -4.67
C ALA A 88 -15.58 0.46 -4.94
N SER A 89 -16.31 1.54 -5.21
CA SER A 89 -15.71 2.87 -5.47
C SER A 89 -14.76 3.29 -4.34
N LYS A 90 -13.61 3.84 -4.73
CA LYS A 90 -12.61 4.43 -3.81
C LYS A 90 -12.75 5.95 -3.69
N GLU A 91 -13.80 6.53 -4.25
CA GLU A 91 -14.04 7.98 -4.31
C GLU A 91 -13.92 8.67 -2.94
N ALA A 92 -14.47 8.08 -1.88
CA ALA A 92 -14.41 8.66 -0.54
C ALA A 92 -12.97 8.84 0.00
N VAL A 93 -12.05 7.98 -0.42
CA VAL A 93 -10.62 8.10 -0.09
C VAL A 93 -9.96 9.08 -1.04
N ILE A 94 -10.23 8.96 -2.35
CA ILE A 94 -9.62 9.80 -3.39
C ILE A 94 -9.92 11.28 -3.13
N ARG A 95 -11.19 11.65 -2.90
CA ARG A 95 -11.59 13.07 -2.71
C ARG A 95 -11.13 13.71 -1.41
N ARG A 96 -10.55 12.93 -0.49
CA ARG A 96 -10.00 13.46 0.76
C ARG A 96 -8.68 14.21 0.54
N TYR A 97 -7.97 13.88 -0.52
CA TYR A 97 -6.64 14.42 -0.82
C TYR A 97 -6.68 15.30 -2.07
N ASP A 98 -5.84 16.32 -2.07
CA ASP A 98 -5.57 17.12 -3.26
C ASP A 98 -4.61 16.34 -4.17
N HIS A 99 -5.00 16.16 -5.44
CA HIS A 99 -4.21 15.46 -6.46
C HIS A 99 -3.60 16.42 -7.49
N GLU A 100 -3.67 17.72 -7.27
CA GLU A 100 -3.29 18.76 -8.23
C GLU A 100 -2.23 19.73 -7.68
N VAL A 101 -1.70 19.42 -6.49
CA VAL A 101 -0.63 20.21 -5.88
C VAL A 101 0.55 20.34 -6.86
N GLN A 102 1.10 21.55 -6.96
CA GLN A 102 2.18 21.90 -7.89
C GLN A 102 1.82 21.82 -9.40
N GLY A 103 0.58 21.47 -9.75
CA GLY A 103 0.09 21.51 -11.14
C GLY A 103 0.76 20.51 -12.09
N ALA A 104 1.39 19.47 -11.55
CA ALA A 104 2.15 18.48 -12.33
C ALA A 104 1.35 17.21 -12.68
N THR A 105 0.06 17.16 -12.34
CA THR A 105 -0.81 16.00 -12.59
C THR A 105 -1.59 16.19 -13.88
N VAL A 106 -1.39 15.30 -14.84
CA VAL A 106 -2.11 15.28 -16.13
C VAL A 106 -3.29 14.33 -16.07
N LEU A 107 -3.11 13.11 -15.52
CA LEU A 107 -4.21 12.17 -15.29
C LEU A 107 -4.56 12.10 -13.80
N LYS A 108 -5.77 12.58 -13.49
CA LYS A 108 -6.33 12.56 -12.15
C LYS A 108 -6.91 11.18 -11.83
N PRO A 109 -6.98 10.78 -10.55
CA PRO A 109 -7.54 9.48 -10.16
C PRO A 109 -9.02 9.29 -10.53
N LEU A 110 -9.77 10.39 -10.71
CA LEU A 110 -11.14 10.36 -11.24
C LEU A 110 -11.20 11.06 -12.60
N VAL A 111 -11.69 10.34 -13.61
CA VAL A 111 -11.75 10.73 -15.02
C VAL A 111 -13.19 10.80 -15.55
N GLY A 112 -13.32 11.11 -16.84
CA GLY A 112 -14.59 11.26 -17.53
C GLY A 112 -15.22 12.65 -17.33
N ARG A 113 -16.27 12.94 -18.10
CA ARG A 113 -16.91 14.27 -18.15
C ARG A 113 -17.35 14.79 -16.78
N ALA A 114 -17.84 13.90 -15.93
CA ALA A 114 -18.29 14.23 -14.58
C ALA A 114 -17.22 14.07 -13.49
N GLY A 115 -16.02 13.59 -13.83
CA GLY A 115 -14.95 13.35 -12.85
C GLY A 115 -15.31 12.29 -11.81
N ASN A 116 -15.97 11.20 -12.24
CA ASN A 116 -16.48 10.12 -11.38
C ASN A 116 -15.99 8.73 -11.82
N GLY A 117 -15.37 8.61 -13.00
CA GLY A 117 -14.84 7.34 -13.48
C GLY A 117 -13.49 7.04 -12.83
N PRO A 118 -13.17 5.80 -12.45
CA PRO A 118 -11.84 5.46 -11.96
C PRO A 118 -10.80 5.61 -13.08
N GLY A 119 -9.65 6.23 -12.78
CA GLY A 119 -8.46 6.17 -13.63
C GLY A 119 -7.60 4.95 -13.28
N ASP A 120 -6.91 4.39 -14.27
CA ASP A 120 -6.09 3.17 -14.09
C ASP A 120 -4.65 3.44 -13.66
N ALA A 121 -4.19 4.70 -13.76
CA ALA A 121 -2.84 5.13 -13.38
C ALA A 121 -2.78 6.63 -13.06
N ALA A 122 -1.74 7.04 -12.34
CA ALA A 122 -1.35 8.44 -12.19
C ALA A 122 -0.33 8.82 -13.27
N VAL A 123 -0.46 10.01 -13.85
CA VAL A 123 0.46 10.60 -14.84
C VAL A 123 0.66 12.07 -14.56
#